data_AF-A0A843DZ08-F1
#
_entry.id   AF-A0A843DZ08-F1
#
_cell.length_a   1.000
_cell.length_b   1.000
_cell.length_c   1.000
_cell.angle_alpha   90.00
_cell.angle_beta   90.00
_cell.angle_gamma   90.00
#
_symmetry.space_group_name_H-M   'P 1'
#
loop_
_entity.id
_entity.type
_entity.pdbx_description
1 polymer ?
#
loop_
_entity_poly.entity_id
_entity_poly.type
_entity_poly.pdbx_seq_one_letter_code
_entity_poly.pdbx_strand_id
1 'polypeptide(L)'
;KEAVEAEREVVPEEEIDKGKAALTELFNGVKNQNTPIIVERVVNDIDDIVRSVRYDDWQKSDTGEKEIKKALRKIVWVRYQIKDEELFNKAYKYVKEYY
;
A
#
# COMPACT_ATOMS: atom_id res chain seq x y z
N LYS A 1 -31.31 -12.73 -0.57
CA LYS A 1 -30.27 -12.17 -1.45
C LYS A 1 -28.95 -12.64 -0.90
N GLU A 2 -28.44 -13.70 -1.51
CA GLU A 2 -27.35 -14.53 -1.02
C GLU A 2 -26.04 -13.75 -0.91
N ALA A 3 -25.36 -13.97 0.22
CA ALA A 3 -24.02 -13.50 0.47
C ALA A 3 -23.07 -14.28 -0.44
N VAL A 4 -22.54 -13.63 -1.46
CA VAL A 4 -21.38 -14.14 -2.19
C VAL A 4 -20.17 -13.77 -1.36
N GLU A 5 -19.83 -14.64 -0.42
CA GLU A 5 -18.51 -14.72 0.17
C GLU A 5 -17.58 -15.17 -0.97
N ALA A 6 -17.12 -14.20 -1.74
CA ALA A 6 -16.10 -14.43 -2.75
C ALA A 6 -14.87 -14.94 -1.99
N GLU A 7 -14.50 -16.18 -2.29
CA GLU A 7 -13.29 -16.85 -1.84
C GLU A 7 -12.10 -15.94 -2.16
N ARG A 8 -11.68 -15.14 -1.18
CA ARG A 8 -10.51 -14.26 -1.30
C ARG A 8 -9.32 -15.16 -1.55
N GLU A 9 -8.76 -15.12 -2.75
CA GLU A 9 -7.49 -15.77 -3.01
C GLU A 9 -6.43 -14.93 -2.28
N VAL A 10 -6.03 -15.44 -1.11
CA VAL A 10 -5.17 -14.69 -0.20
C VAL A 10 -3.75 -14.74 -0.76
N VAL A 11 -3.26 -13.61 -1.27
CA VAL A 11 -1.82 -13.42 -1.50
C VAL A 11 -1.09 -13.91 -0.23
N PRO A 12 -0.11 -14.84 -0.35
CA PRO A 12 0.56 -15.41 0.80
C PRO A 12 1.09 -14.31 1.71
N GLU A 13 0.96 -14.48 3.04
CA GLU A 13 1.40 -13.46 3.99
C GLU A 13 2.89 -13.13 3.83
N GLU A 14 3.70 -14.12 3.43
CA GLU A 14 5.12 -13.96 3.10
C GLU A 14 5.37 -12.96 1.96
N GLU A 15 4.51 -12.91 0.94
CA GLU A 15 4.63 -11.93 -0.15
C GLU A 15 4.26 -10.53 0.33
N ILE A 16 3.22 -10.42 1.17
CA ILE A 16 2.83 -9.14 1.77
C ILE A 16 3.96 -8.59 2.65
N ASP A 17 4.63 -9.46 3.40
CA ASP A 17 5.78 -9.10 4.24
C ASP A 17 6.97 -8.60 3.40
N LYS A 18 7.21 -9.17 2.21
CA LYS A 18 8.17 -8.60 1.24
C LYS A 18 7.75 -7.20 0.79
N GLY A 19 6.47 -7.00 0.54
CA GLY A 19 5.91 -5.68 0.22
C GLY A 19 6.15 -4.67 1.35
N LYS A 20 5.92 -5.06 2.61
CA LYS A 20 6.22 -4.22 3.79
C LYS A 20 7.71 -3.88 3.90
N ALA A 21 8.59 -4.86 3.68
CA ALA A 21 10.03 -4.64 3.70
C ALA A 21 10.45 -3.64 2.61
N ALA A 22 9.97 -3.82 1.37
CA ALA A 22 10.26 -2.92 0.26
C ALA A 22 9.76 -1.49 0.51
N LEU A 23 8.57 -1.32 1.09
CA LEU A 23 8.05 -0.02 1.52
C LEU A 23 8.92 0.58 2.63
N THR A 24 9.34 -0.21 3.61
CA THR A 24 10.22 0.24 4.70
C THR A 24 11.54 0.77 4.18
N GLU A 25 12.20 0.03 3.28
CA GLU A 25 13.44 0.47 2.63
C GLU A 25 13.22 1.76 1.82
N LEU A 26 12.13 1.85 1.07
CA LEU A 26 11.78 3.04 0.29
C LEU A 26 11.62 4.28 1.16
N PHE A 27 10.85 4.19 2.25
CA PHE A 27 10.57 5.32 3.12
C PHE A 27 11.74 5.69 4.04
N ASN A 28 12.63 4.74 4.37
CA ASN A 28 13.89 5.03 5.06
C ASN A 28 14.82 5.97 4.26
N GLY A 29 14.69 5.98 2.93
CA GLY A 29 15.41 6.92 2.06
C GLY A 29 15.00 8.40 2.23
N VAL A 30 13.87 8.67 2.88
CA VAL A 30 13.36 10.03 3.12
C VAL A 30 14.13 10.69 4.27
N LYS A 31 15.05 11.61 3.96
CA LYS A 31 15.88 12.28 4.96
C LYS A 31 15.06 13.30 5.77
N ASN A 32 14.83 13.04 7.06
CA ASN A 32 14.30 14.01 8.03
C ASN A 32 14.62 13.62 9.49
N GLN A 33 14.55 14.58 10.42
CA GLN A 33 14.96 14.35 11.83
C GLN A 33 14.04 13.37 12.60
N ASN A 34 12.81 13.16 12.11
CA ASN A 34 11.82 12.26 12.71
C ASN A 34 11.62 10.95 11.90
N THR A 35 12.49 10.68 10.92
CA THR A 35 12.29 9.65 9.88
C THR A 35 11.97 8.24 10.43
N PRO A 36 12.71 7.65 11.39
CA PRO A 36 12.50 6.23 11.74
C PRO A 36 11.09 5.92 12.26
N ILE A 37 10.54 6.80 13.11
CA ILE A 37 9.20 6.63 13.69
C ILE A 37 8.11 6.86 12.62
N ILE A 38 8.37 7.74 11.66
CA ILE A 38 7.42 8.04 10.58
C ILE A 38 7.39 6.87 9.58
N VAL A 39 8.52 6.23 9.29
CA VAL A 39 8.60 5.10 8.34
C VAL A 39 7.71 3.94 8.78
N GLU A 40 7.89 3.43 10.01
CA GLU A 40 7.11 2.30 10.52
C GLU A 40 5.60 2.60 10.47
N ARG A 41 5.20 3.79 10.89
CA ARG A 41 3.79 4.21 10.89
C ARG A 41 3.20 4.34 9.48
N VAL A 42 3.96 4.90 8.54
CA VAL A 42 3.53 5.01 7.14
C VAL A 42 3.34 3.62 6.54
N VAL A 43 4.31 2.71 6.73
CA VAL A 43 4.26 1.36 6.16
C VAL A 43 3.07 0.59 6.72
N ASN A 44 2.84 0.65 8.03
CA ASN A 44 1.68 -0.01 8.67
C ASN A 44 0.35 0.58 8.18
N ASP A 45 0.24 1.91 8.08
CA ASP A 45 -0.97 2.54 7.56
C ASP A 45 -1.25 2.21 6.08
N ILE A 46 -0.19 2.01 5.28
CA ILE A 46 -0.31 1.54 3.89
C ILE A 46 -0.78 0.09 3.85
N ASP A 47 -0.18 -0.80 4.65
CA ASP A 47 -0.59 -2.20 4.73
C ASP A 47 -2.07 -2.32 5.10
N ASP A 48 -2.49 -1.64 6.17
CA ASP A 48 -3.86 -1.69 6.66
C ASP A 48 -4.88 -1.22 5.61
N ILE A 49 -4.62 -0.07 4.97
CA ILE A 49 -5.57 0.48 4.00
C ILE A 49 -5.61 -0.36 2.72
N VAL A 50 -4.47 -0.88 2.25
CA VAL A 50 -4.41 -1.72 1.06
C VAL A 50 -5.11 -3.04 1.34
N ARG A 51 -4.83 -3.70 2.48
CA ARG A 51 -5.53 -4.93 2.91
C ARG A 51 -7.04 -4.72 3.02
N SER A 52 -7.50 -3.53 3.43
CA SER A 52 -8.92 -3.21 3.56
C SER A 52 -9.62 -2.93 2.22
N VAL A 53 -8.91 -2.41 1.22
CA VAL A 53 -9.51 -1.97 -0.06
C VAL A 53 -9.30 -3.01 -1.17
N ARG A 54 -8.27 -3.85 -1.07
CA ARG A 54 -7.99 -4.88 -2.06
C ARG A 54 -9.08 -5.95 -2.09
N TYR A 55 -9.27 -6.51 -3.27
CA TYR A 55 -10.12 -7.65 -3.57
C TYR A 55 -9.45 -8.48 -4.68
N ASP A 56 -9.96 -9.66 -4.96
CA ASP A 56 -9.34 -10.55 -5.95
C ASP A 56 -9.20 -9.88 -7.31
N ASP A 57 -8.03 -10.04 -7.93
CA ASP A 57 -7.74 -9.48 -9.25
C ASP A 57 -7.91 -7.96 -9.38
N TRP A 58 -7.89 -7.20 -8.26
CA TRP A 58 -7.99 -5.74 -8.30
C TRP A 58 -6.98 -5.10 -9.28
N GLN A 59 -5.79 -5.69 -9.38
CA GLN A 59 -4.67 -5.28 -10.24
C GLN A 59 -4.98 -5.39 -11.74
N LYS A 60 -5.95 -6.23 -12.13
CA LYS A 60 -6.39 -6.46 -13.51
C LYS A 60 -7.53 -5.51 -13.92
N SER A 61 -8.05 -4.70 -13.00
CA SER A 61 -9.18 -3.80 -13.24
C SER A 61 -8.79 -2.34 -13.04
N ASP A 62 -9.20 -1.46 -13.96
CA ASP A 62 -8.96 -0.02 -13.86
C ASP A 62 -9.62 0.58 -12.61
N THR A 63 -10.79 0.05 -12.21
CA THR A 63 -11.48 0.46 -10.98
C THR A 63 -10.65 0.09 -9.73
N GLY A 64 -10.18 -1.16 -9.62
CA GLY A 64 -9.38 -1.61 -8.49
C GLY A 64 -8.07 -0.83 -8.37
N GLU A 65 -7.37 -0.64 -9.50
CA GLU A 65 -6.16 0.18 -9.55
C GLU A 65 -6.42 1.63 -9.09
N LYS A 66 -7.53 2.23 -9.51
CA LYS A 66 -7.91 3.59 -9.07
C LYS A 66 -8.22 3.66 -7.58
N GLU A 67 -8.93 2.68 -7.02
CA GLU A 67 -9.25 2.65 -5.59
C GLU A 67 -8.00 2.49 -4.73
N ILE A 68 -7.08 1.59 -5.11
CA ILE A 68 -5.79 1.45 -4.41
C ILE A 68 -4.94 2.73 -4.52
N LYS A 69 -4.85 3.35 -5.70
CA LYS A 69 -4.13 4.64 -5.85
C LYS A 69 -4.73 5.74 -4.97
N LYS A 70 -6.06 5.83 -4.87
CA LYS A 70 -6.73 6.81 -3.99
C LYS A 70 -6.43 6.54 -2.51
N ALA A 71 -6.52 5.29 -2.09
CA ALA A 71 -6.20 4.86 -0.73
C ALA A 71 -4.75 5.19 -0.36
N LEU A 72 -3.80 4.81 -1.20
CA LEU A 72 -2.39 5.11 -1.02
C LEU A 72 -2.14 6.61 -0.95
N ARG A 73 -2.78 7.41 -1.83
CA ARG A 73 -2.64 8.88 -1.84
C ARG A 73 -3.15 9.53 -0.57
N LYS A 74 -4.24 9.00 0.01
CA LYS A 74 -4.77 9.46 1.31
C LYS A 74 -3.74 9.27 2.43
N ILE A 75 -3.00 8.16 2.44
CA ILE A 75 -1.96 7.94 3.44
C ILE A 75 -0.74 8.82 3.15
N VAL A 76 -0.10 8.65 1.99
CA VAL A 76 1.20 9.25 1.69
C VAL A 76 1.10 10.78 1.61
N TRP A 77 0.11 11.34 0.91
CA TRP A 77 0.05 12.80 0.66
C TRP A 77 -0.81 13.57 1.66
N VAL A 78 -1.87 12.97 2.20
CA VAL A 78 -2.80 13.68 3.09
C VAL A 78 -2.41 13.47 4.55
N ARG A 79 -2.28 12.21 5.00
CA ARG A 79 -1.94 11.91 6.40
C ARG A 79 -0.48 12.26 6.72
N TYR A 80 0.47 11.86 5.88
CA TYR A 80 1.90 12.05 6.14
C TYR A 80 2.54 13.23 5.39
N GLN A 81 1.80 13.88 4.50
CA GLN A 81 2.25 15.05 3.73
C GLN A 81 3.53 14.82 2.91
N ILE A 82 3.82 13.58 2.53
CA ILE A 82 4.95 13.20 1.68
C ILE A 82 4.57 13.45 0.23
N LYS A 83 4.75 14.68 -0.23
CA LYS A 83 4.40 15.12 -1.60
C LYS A 83 5.53 14.84 -2.59
N ASP A 84 5.98 13.59 -2.62
CA ASP A 84 6.97 13.10 -3.57
C ASP A 84 6.29 12.13 -4.54
N GLU A 85 6.23 12.53 -5.81
CA GLU A 85 5.56 11.74 -6.86
C GLU A 85 6.36 10.48 -7.23
N GLU A 86 7.69 10.55 -7.25
CA GLU A 86 8.53 9.39 -7.56
C GLU A 86 8.41 8.34 -6.46
N LEU A 87 8.43 8.77 -5.20
CA LEU A 87 8.22 7.91 -4.06
C LEU A 87 6.83 7.27 -4.11
N PHE A 88 5.79 8.06 -4.37
CA PHE A 88 4.42 7.54 -4.51
C PHE A 88 4.33 6.47 -5.61
N ASN A 89 4.93 6.72 -6.76
CA ASN A 89 4.93 5.77 -7.88
C ASN A 89 5.67 4.47 -7.54
N LYS A 90 6.79 4.54 -6.80
CA LYS A 90 7.50 3.35 -6.30
C LYS A 90 6.68 2.57 -5.28
N ALA A 91 6.06 3.27 -4.32
CA ALA A 91 5.18 2.65 -3.33
C ALA A 91 4.00 1.93 -4.00
N TYR A 92 3.37 2.56 -5.00
CA TYR A 92 2.29 1.93 -5.76
C TYR A 92 2.76 0.67 -6.50
N LYS A 93 3.97 0.68 -7.08
CA LYS A 93 4.52 -0.51 -7.75
C LYS A 93 4.69 -1.67 -6.78
N TYR A 94 5.25 -1.44 -5.59
CA TYR A 94 5.37 -2.49 -4.57
C TYR A 94 4.02 -2.98 -4.07
N VAL A 95 3.05 -2.08 -3.88
CA VAL A 95 1.68 -2.48 -3.56
C VAL A 95 1.10 -3.39 -4.66
N LYS A 96 1.27 -3.02 -5.93
CA LYS A 96 0.79 -3.82 -7.06
C LYS A 96 1.53 -5.16 -7.23
N GLU A 97 2.77 -5.26 -6.75
CA GLU A 97 3.56 -6.49 -6.87
C GLU A 97 3.25 -7.49 -5.74
N TYR A 98 3.00 -6.99 -4.53
CA TYR A 98 2.99 -7.80 -3.31
C TYR A 98 1.64 -7.88 -2.58
N TYR A 99 0.59 -7.16 -3.01
CA TYR A 99 -0.74 -7.14 -2.37
C TYR A 99 -1.89 -7.48 -3.31
#